data_AF-G2FHY4-F1
#
_entry.id   AF-G2FHY4-F1
#
_cell.length_a   1.000
_cell.length_b   1.000
_cell.length_c   1.000
_cell.angle_alpha   90.00
_cell.angle_beta   90.00
_cell.angle_gamma   90.00
#
_symmetry.space_group_name_H-M   'P 1'
#
loop_
_entity.id
_entity.type
_entity.pdbx_description
1 polymer ?
#
loop_
_entity_poly.entity_id
_entity_poly.type
_entity_poly.pdbx_seq_one_letter_code
_entity_poly.pdbx_strand_id
1 'polypeptide(L)'
;MMGCLACKSCAGQCPIKVNVPDFRARFLELYYGRYLRPVKDYIVGGLEFMIPWLARFPAPYNWAVGNRIIAKLMRRYLGMVNSPAISTHTLKGGLEQRTLPLASIDAIESLTQNERDAAVIIVQDAFTSYFESQLVLDLVDLLRKLDFTVLVAPYRPNGKPLHIHGFLQAFENTARQNAQMLAELATTGVPLVGIDPSITLTYREEYRKIKDAEVVNVMLIQEWLAQQREILTTHGKNCCRTTSNCSPTVPNGHQRCRRFVTGNRYSRRLGNSSKRWQLGVVVWLAPLVTKQTIWKPQRKYIS
;
A
#
# COMPACT_ATOMS: atom_id res chain seq x y z
N MET A 1 -5.46 -15.56 22.54
CA MET A 1 -4.74 -15.66 21.25
C MET A 1 -5.11 -14.48 20.35
N MET A 2 -4.40 -13.35 20.43
CA MET A 2 -4.59 -12.17 19.55
C MET A 2 -3.25 -11.70 18.94
N GLY A 3 -2.46 -12.63 18.40
CA GLY A 3 -1.15 -12.31 17.80
C GLY A 3 -1.11 -12.40 16.27
N CYS A 4 -2.09 -13.04 15.63
CA CYS A 4 -2.08 -13.24 14.18
C CYS A 4 -2.72 -12.04 13.47
N LEU A 5 -1.91 -11.30 12.70
CA LEU A 5 -2.35 -10.19 11.84
C LEU A 5 -2.97 -10.66 10.51
N ALA A 6 -2.96 -11.98 10.24
CA ALA A 6 -3.45 -12.57 9.00
C ALA A 6 -2.82 -11.98 7.71
N CYS A 7 -1.56 -11.52 7.81
CA CYS A 7 -0.74 -11.05 6.71
C CYS A 7 -0.16 -12.17 5.83
N LYS A 8 -0.38 -13.45 6.22
CA LYS A 8 0.03 -14.67 5.50
C LYS A 8 1.52 -14.89 5.21
N SER A 9 2.40 -14.04 5.74
CA SER A 9 3.86 -14.27 5.66
C SER A 9 4.27 -15.68 6.16
N CYS A 10 3.58 -16.19 7.20
CA CYS A 10 3.85 -17.52 7.75
C CYS A 10 3.44 -18.70 6.84
N ALA A 11 2.45 -18.53 5.95
CA ALA A 11 1.95 -19.62 5.12
C ALA A 11 2.97 -20.05 4.07
N GLY A 12 3.70 -19.09 3.48
CA GLY A 12 4.76 -19.37 2.50
C GLY A 12 6.03 -19.95 3.10
N GLN A 13 6.31 -19.68 4.38
CA GLN A 13 7.48 -20.20 5.10
C GLN A 13 7.24 -21.59 5.70
N CYS A 14 5.98 -22.06 5.74
CA CYS A 14 5.62 -23.31 6.38
C CYS A 14 5.99 -24.51 5.49
N PRO A 15 6.88 -25.42 5.93
CA PRO A 15 7.29 -26.56 5.10
C PRO A 15 6.13 -27.52 4.77
N ILE A 16 5.12 -27.56 5.63
CA ILE A 16 3.90 -28.37 5.46
C ILE A 16 2.74 -27.57 4.82
N LYS A 17 2.97 -26.32 4.38
CA LYS A 17 2.00 -25.44 3.70
C LYS A 17 0.70 -25.21 4.48
N VAL A 18 0.77 -25.14 5.81
CA VAL A 18 -0.40 -24.84 6.65
C VAL A 18 -0.71 -23.34 6.64
N ASN A 19 -1.93 -22.98 6.24
CA ASN A 19 -2.41 -21.60 6.23
C ASN A 19 -3.09 -21.25 7.57
N VAL A 20 -2.29 -20.92 8.58
CA VAL A 20 -2.79 -20.55 9.93
C VAL A 20 -3.85 -19.44 9.90
N PRO A 21 -3.71 -18.36 9.09
CA PRO A 21 -4.76 -17.35 8.96
C PRO A 21 -6.13 -17.89 8.54
N ASP A 22 -6.18 -18.80 7.55
CA ASP A 22 -7.41 -19.42 7.07
C ASP A 22 -8.05 -20.34 8.12
N PHE A 23 -7.24 -21.21 8.74
CA PHE A 23 -7.71 -22.07 9.83
C PHE A 23 -8.30 -21.26 10.99
N ARG A 24 -7.67 -20.14 11.35
CA ARG A 24 -8.18 -19.24 12.37
C ARG A 24 -9.52 -18.63 11.97
N ALA A 25 -9.67 -18.18 10.72
CA ALA A 25 -10.90 -17.57 10.24
C ALA A 25 -12.08 -18.55 10.32
N ARG A 26 -11.89 -19.79 9.85
CA ARG A 26 -12.88 -20.89 9.96
C ARG A 26 -13.18 -21.27 11.41
N PHE A 27 -12.16 -21.33 12.25
CA PHE A 27 -12.36 -21.57 13.68
C PHE A 27 -13.22 -20.48 14.31
N LEU A 28 -12.95 -19.20 14.00
CA LEU A 28 -13.73 -18.07 14.54
C LEU A 28 -15.18 -18.08 14.06
N GLU A 29 -15.42 -18.46 12.81
CA GLU A 29 -16.78 -18.65 12.30
C GLU A 29 -17.54 -19.73 13.11
N LEU A 30 -16.96 -20.92 13.26
CA LEU A 30 -17.57 -22.02 14.02
C LEU A 30 -17.73 -21.70 15.51
N TYR A 31 -16.73 -21.04 16.10
CA TYR A 31 -16.73 -20.65 17.51
C TYR A 31 -17.82 -19.63 17.79
N TYR A 32 -17.88 -18.53 17.03
CA TYR A 32 -18.91 -17.51 17.23
C TYR A 32 -20.28 -17.88 16.65
N GLY A 33 -20.38 -19.00 15.93
CA GLY A 33 -21.68 -19.64 15.67
C GLY A 33 -22.31 -20.24 16.93
N ARG A 34 -21.53 -20.51 17.99
CA ARG A 34 -21.99 -21.06 19.27
C ARG A 34 -21.88 -20.09 20.44
N TYR A 35 -20.94 -19.14 20.37
CA TYR A 35 -20.65 -18.19 21.45
C TYR A 35 -20.89 -16.74 21.02
N LEU A 36 -21.15 -15.88 22.01
CA LEU A 36 -21.32 -14.45 21.77
C LEU A 36 -20.03 -13.81 21.23
N ARG A 37 -20.19 -13.02 20.17
CA ARG A 37 -19.09 -12.32 19.51
C ARG A 37 -18.85 -10.94 20.13
N PRO A 38 -17.59 -10.54 20.41
CA PRO A 38 -17.26 -9.21 20.87
C PRO A 38 -17.69 -8.11 19.89
N VAL A 39 -18.25 -7.00 20.40
CA VAL A 39 -18.69 -5.86 19.59
C VAL A 39 -17.58 -5.29 18.70
N LYS A 40 -16.33 -5.29 19.19
CA LYS A 40 -15.16 -4.81 18.43
C LYS A 40 -14.97 -5.54 17.10
N ASP A 41 -15.33 -6.83 17.02
CA ASP A 41 -15.16 -7.62 15.80
C ASP A 41 -16.14 -7.15 14.73
N TYR A 42 -17.36 -6.74 15.12
CA TYR A 42 -18.33 -6.13 14.21
C TYR A 42 -17.89 -4.75 13.73
N ILE A 43 -17.32 -3.92 14.62
CA ILE A 43 -16.79 -2.60 14.25
C ILE A 43 -15.67 -2.74 13.23
N VAL A 44 -14.72 -3.64 13.48
CA VAL A 44 -13.59 -3.89 12.57
C VAL A 44 -14.05 -4.55 11.27
N GLY A 45 -14.96 -5.53 11.33
CA GLY A 45 -15.52 -6.18 10.16
C GLY A 45 -16.31 -5.22 9.25
N GLY A 46 -17.04 -4.28 9.85
CA GLY A 46 -17.80 -3.25 9.14
C GLY A 46 -16.97 -2.04 8.69
N LEU A 47 -15.68 -1.96 9.06
CA LEU A 47 -14.87 -0.76 8.86
C LEU A 47 -14.83 -0.30 7.41
N GLU A 48 -14.64 -1.21 6.46
CA GLU A 48 -14.53 -0.88 5.04
C GLU A 48 -15.83 -0.28 4.47
N PHE A 49 -16.98 -0.58 5.07
CA PHE A 49 -18.29 -0.05 4.66
C PHE A 49 -18.60 1.28 5.34
N MET A 50 -18.16 1.45 6.59
CA MET A 50 -18.40 2.66 7.37
C MET A 50 -17.43 3.79 6.99
N ILE A 51 -16.17 3.46 6.66
CA ILE A 51 -15.12 4.45 6.46
C ILE A 51 -15.40 5.47 5.34
N PRO A 52 -16.03 5.13 4.20
CA PRO A 52 -16.38 6.13 3.18
C PRO A 52 -17.34 7.19 3.71
N TRP A 53 -18.25 6.81 4.61
CA TRP A 53 -19.17 7.72 5.27
C TRP A 53 -18.47 8.59 6.32
N LEU A 54 -17.64 7.99 7.17
CA LEU A 54 -16.84 8.70 8.17
C LEU A 54 -15.86 9.69 7.52
N ALA A 55 -15.28 9.34 6.38
CA ALA A 55 -14.33 10.18 5.65
C ALA A 55 -14.96 11.44 5.04
N ARG A 56 -16.29 11.51 4.93
CA ARG A 56 -16.99 12.74 4.52
C ARG A 56 -16.90 13.83 5.60
N PHE A 57 -16.85 13.44 6.86
CA PHE A 57 -16.73 14.34 8.00
C PHE A 57 -15.71 13.79 9.02
N PRO A 58 -14.40 13.88 8.73
CA PRO A 58 -13.37 13.22 9.54
C PRO A 58 -13.10 13.92 10.89
N ALA A 59 -13.51 15.19 11.06
CA ALA A 59 -13.14 16.00 12.21
C ALA A 59 -13.59 15.43 13.58
N PRO A 60 -14.84 14.98 13.77
CA PRO A 60 -15.27 14.39 15.04
C PRO A 60 -14.52 13.11 15.39
N TYR A 61 -14.30 12.24 14.39
CA TYR A 61 -13.55 11.00 14.58
C TYR A 61 -12.08 11.27 14.93
N ASN A 62 -11.43 12.17 14.20
CA ASN A 62 -10.03 12.54 14.45
C ASN A 62 -9.86 13.21 15.82
N TRP A 63 -10.83 14.03 16.25
CA TRP A 63 -10.84 14.61 17.59
C TRP A 63 -10.98 13.53 18.67
N ALA A 64 -11.88 12.57 18.49
CA ALA A 64 -12.11 11.47 19.43
C ALA A 64 -10.86 10.58 19.58
N VAL A 65 -10.23 10.22 18.46
CA VAL A 65 -9.01 9.39 18.43
C VAL A 65 -7.79 10.16 18.98
N GLY A 66 -7.69 11.47 18.72
CA GLY A 66 -6.59 12.31 19.23
C GLY A 66 -6.68 12.60 20.73
N ASN A 67 -7.86 12.48 21.34
CA ASN A 67 -8.06 12.75 22.76
C ASN A 67 -7.63 11.55 23.63
N ARG A 68 -6.62 11.76 24.48
CA ARG A 68 -6.06 10.73 25.38
C ARG A 68 -7.09 10.09 26.33
N ILE A 69 -8.08 10.86 26.78
CA ILE A 69 -9.11 10.36 27.71
C ILE A 69 -10.05 9.41 26.96
N ILE A 70 -10.51 9.82 25.79
CA ILE A 70 -11.38 9.02 24.93
C ILE A 70 -10.65 7.77 24.47
N ALA A 71 -9.40 7.88 24.04
CA ALA A 71 -8.58 6.72 23.67
C ALA A 71 -8.41 5.70 24.81
N LYS A 72 -8.26 6.16 26.07
CA LYS A 72 -8.25 5.28 27.26
C LYS A 72 -9.61 4.62 27.50
N LEU A 73 -10.71 5.36 27.30
CA LEU A 73 -12.06 4.85 27.43
C LEU A 73 -12.36 3.77 26.37
N MET A 74 -12.05 4.06 25.11
CA MET A 74 -12.19 3.11 24.00
C MET A 74 -11.35 1.85 24.23
N ARG A 75 -10.14 1.98 24.78
CA ARG A 75 -9.31 0.84 25.17
C ARG A 75 -9.97 -0.03 26.25
N ARG A 76 -10.60 0.59 27.25
CA ARG A 76 -11.20 -0.13 28.39
C ARG A 76 -12.53 -0.80 28.04
N TYR A 77 -13.37 -0.13 27.26
CA TYR A 77 -14.74 -0.58 26.98
C TYR A 77 -14.91 -1.26 25.62
N LEU A 78 -14.23 -0.78 24.58
CA LEU A 78 -14.31 -1.35 23.22
C LEU A 78 -13.11 -2.26 22.90
N GLY A 79 -12.07 -2.26 23.73
CA GLY A 79 -10.85 -3.04 23.47
C GLY A 79 -10.08 -2.57 22.23
N MET A 80 -10.36 -1.35 21.73
CA MET A 80 -9.66 -0.76 20.59
C MET A 80 -8.42 0.00 21.08
N VAL A 81 -7.29 -0.25 20.42
CA VAL A 81 -5.99 0.36 20.76
C VAL A 81 -5.40 0.96 19.49
N ASN A 82 -4.95 2.22 19.60
CA ASN A 82 -4.23 2.92 18.54
C ASN A 82 -5.01 2.95 17.20
N SER A 83 -6.30 3.29 17.24
CA SER A 83 -7.05 3.56 16.01
C SER A 83 -6.37 4.68 15.22
N PRO A 84 -6.12 4.52 13.91
CA PRO A 84 -5.52 5.56 13.09
C PRO A 84 -6.51 6.71 12.87
N ALA A 85 -5.97 7.92 12.69
CA ALA A 85 -6.75 9.09 12.27
C ALA A 85 -7.04 9.01 10.77
N ILE A 86 -8.24 9.42 10.36
CA ILE A 86 -8.62 9.51 8.94
C ILE A 86 -7.86 10.69 8.32
N SER A 87 -7.34 10.49 7.11
CA SER A 87 -6.66 11.53 6.35
C SER A 87 -7.59 12.73 6.12
N THR A 88 -7.08 13.94 6.39
CA THR A 88 -7.79 15.19 6.10
C THR A 88 -7.81 15.51 4.61
N HIS A 89 -6.81 15.02 3.87
CA HIS A 89 -6.75 15.14 2.42
C HIS A 89 -7.41 13.91 1.80
N THR A 90 -8.62 14.07 1.28
CA THR A 90 -9.35 12.97 0.67
C THR A 90 -8.67 12.54 -0.63
N LEU A 91 -8.61 11.23 -0.87
CA LEU A 91 -8.04 10.70 -2.12
C LEU A 91 -8.79 11.26 -3.34
N LYS A 92 -10.13 11.30 -3.27
CA LYS A 92 -10.98 11.88 -4.33
C LYS A 92 -10.57 13.31 -4.69
N GLY A 93 -10.44 14.20 -3.69
CA GLY A 93 -10.02 15.58 -3.94
C GLY A 93 -8.59 15.67 -4.49
N GLY A 94 -7.69 14.80 -4.04
CA GLY A 94 -6.33 14.73 -4.56
C GLY A 94 -6.23 14.23 -6.02
N LEU A 95 -7.12 13.32 -6.42
CA LEU A 95 -7.21 12.82 -7.80
C LEU A 95 -7.85 13.87 -8.73
N GLU A 96 -8.89 14.56 -8.27
CA GLU A 96 -9.54 15.66 -9.01
C GLU A 96 -8.56 16.79 -9.31
N GLN A 97 -7.72 17.19 -8.33
CA GLN A 97 -6.65 18.18 -8.52
C GLN A 97 -5.60 17.78 -9.56
N ARG A 98 -5.46 16.47 -9.82
CA ARG A 98 -4.53 15.91 -10.80
C ARG A 98 -5.19 15.62 -12.15
N THR A 99 -6.49 15.91 -12.28
CA THR A 99 -7.33 15.63 -13.46
C THR A 99 -7.26 14.15 -13.85
N LEU A 100 -7.27 13.25 -12.86
CA LEU A 100 -7.21 11.81 -13.10
C LEU A 100 -8.62 11.23 -13.15
N PRO A 101 -9.00 10.58 -14.26
CA PRO A 101 -10.28 9.88 -14.33
C PRO A 101 -10.26 8.64 -13.43
N LEU A 102 -11.42 8.28 -12.91
CA LEU A 102 -11.62 6.94 -12.37
C LEU A 102 -11.54 5.93 -13.50
N ALA A 103 -11.02 4.74 -13.22
CA ALA A 103 -10.96 3.66 -14.19
C ALA A 103 -12.40 3.21 -14.51
N SER A 104 -12.85 3.51 -15.71
CA SER A 104 -14.02 2.91 -16.35
C SER A 104 -13.59 2.30 -17.68
N ILE A 105 -14.38 1.37 -18.20
CA ILE A 105 -14.12 0.75 -19.50
C ILE A 105 -14.01 1.86 -20.57
N ASP A 106 -14.97 2.78 -20.61
CA ASP A 106 -14.97 3.91 -21.55
C ASP A 106 -13.71 4.79 -21.43
N ALA A 107 -13.24 5.06 -20.20
CA ALA A 107 -12.05 5.88 -19.98
C ALA A 107 -10.79 5.17 -20.50
N ILE A 108 -10.70 3.85 -20.31
CA ILE A 108 -9.57 3.05 -20.81
C ILE A 108 -9.65 2.90 -22.34
N GLU A 109 -10.86 2.75 -22.89
CA GLU A 109 -11.08 2.63 -24.33
C GLU A 109 -10.77 3.91 -25.09
N SER A 110 -10.96 5.07 -24.45
CA SER A 110 -10.60 6.38 -25.01
C SER A 110 -9.09 6.63 -25.12
N LEU A 111 -8.25 5.83 -24.44
CA LEU A 111 -6.80 5.97 -24.50
C LEU A 111 -6.26 5.52 -25.85
N THR A 112 -5.24 6.21 -26.34
CA THR A 112 -4.47 5.75 -27.50
C THR A 112 -3.74 4.44 -27.18
N GLN A 113 -3.35 3.68 -28.21
CA GLN A 113 -2.66 2.41 -28.01
C GLN A 113 -1.37 2.58 -27.18
N ASN A 114 -0.57 3.61 -27.47
CA ASN A 114 0.66 3.90 -26.73
C ASN A 114 0.38 4.23 -25.25
N GLU A 115 -0.69 4.99 -24.97
CA GLU A 115 -1.08 5.31 -23.59
C GLU A 115 -1.58 4.07 -22.84
N ARG A 116 -2.29 3.17 -23.54
CA ARG A 116 -2.79 1.91 -22.99
C ARG A 116 -1.66 0.94 -22.67
N ASP A 117 -0.65 0.85 -23.53
CA ASP A 117 0.51 -0.02 -23.31
C ASP A 117 1.34 0.43 -22.10
N ALA A 118 1.36 1.75 -21.82
CA ALA A 118 1.97 2.34 -20.63
C ALA A 118 0.97 2.57 -19.48
N ALA A 119 -0.25 2.02 -19.56
CA ALA A 119 -1.27 2.23 -18.55
C ALA A 119 -1.14 1.28 -17.35
N VAL A 120 -1.57 1.77 -16.19
CA VAL A 120 -1.68 0.98 -14.96
C VAL A 120 -2.89 1.42 -14.15
N ILE A 121 -3.65 0.45 -13.66
CA ILE A 121 -4.82 0.69 -12.81
C ILE A 121 -4.44 0.40 -11.36
N ILE A 122 -4.50 1.42 -10.52
CA ILE A 122 -4.32 1.29 -9.07
C ILE A 122 -5.65 0.86 -8.46
N VAL A 123 -5.68 -0.34 -7.86
CA VAL A 123 -6.82 -0.86 -7.11
C VAL A 123 -6.84 -0.20 -5.74
N GLN A 124 -7.92 0.51 -5.44
CA GLN A 124 -8.09 1.17 -4.15
C GLN A 124 -8.31 0.17 -3.02
N ASP A 125 -7.77 0.49 -1.84
CA ASP A 125 -8.04 -0.22 -0.59
C ASP A 125 -8.49 0.74 0.51
N ALA A 126 -9.27 0.24 1.47
CA ALA A 126 -9.86 1.08 2.51
C ALA A 126 -8.80 1.73 3.41
N PHE A 127 -7.63 1.11 3.57
CA PHE A 127 -6.64 1.56 4.53
C PHE A 127 -5.78 2.67 3.94
N THR A 128 -5.26 2.48 2.73
CA THR A 128 -4.47 3.48 2.02
C THR A 128 -5.35 4.61 1.51
N SER A 129 -6.56 4.36 0.99
CA SER A 129 -7.40 5.43 0.45
C SER A 129 -7.91 6.41 1.52
N TYR A 130 -8.13 5.96 2.77
CA TYR A 130 -8.74 6.78 3.82
C TYR A 130 -7.82 7.13 4.99
N PHE A 131 -6.88 6.28 5.38
CA PHE A 131 -5.93 6.60 6.46
C PHE A 131 -4.60 7.16 5.92
N GLU A 132 -4.13 6.68 4.76
CA GLU A 132 -2.85 7.08 4.16
C GLU A 132 -3.00 7.65 2.73
N SER A 133 -4.01 8.49 2.49
CA SER A 133 -4.34 8.96 1.13
C SER A 133 -3.16 9.61 0.40
N GLN A 134 -2.26 10.26 1.14
CA GLN A 134 -1.06 10.88 0.57
C GLN A 134 -0.11 9.86 -0.08
N LEU A 135 0.00 8.65 0.47
CA LEU A 135 0.83 7.58 -0.09
C LEU A 135 0.38 7.20 -1.51
N VAL A 136 -0.93 7.09 -1.70
CA VAL A 136 -1.52 6.78 -3.01
C VAL A 136 -1.27 7.93 -3.99
N LEU A 137 -1.44 9.18 -3.56
CA LEU A 137 -1.20 10.36 -4.39
C LEU A 137 0.28 10.52 -4.77
N ASP A 138 1.20 10.23 -3.85
CA ASP A 138 2.64 10.27 -4.11
C ASP A 138 3.05 9.17 -5.10
N LEU A 139 2.43 7.98 -5.01
CA LEU A 139 2.63 6.90 -5.99
C LEU A 139 2.13 7.31 -7.37
N VAL A 140 0.93 7.89 -7.45
CA VAL A 140 0.37 8.44 -8.69
C VAL A 140 1.34 9.47 -9.30
N ASP A 141 1.85 10.40 -8.51
CA ASP A 141 2.79 11.42 -8.97
C ASP A 141 4.12 10.82 -9.43
N LEU A 142 4.59 9.77 -8.76
CA LEU A 142 5.79 9.03 -9.15
C LEU A 142 5.61 8.35 -10.51
N LEU A 143 4.51 7.63 -10.69
CA LEU A 143 4.24 6.89 -11.92
C LEU A 143 4.03 7.83 -13.12
N ARG A 144 3.34 8.95 -12.93
CA ARG A 144 3.23 9.99 -13.96
C ARG A 144 4.57 10.60 -14.35
N LYS A 145 5.47 10.79 -13.39
CA LYS A 145 6.85 11.26 -13.65
C LYS A 145 7.72 10.24 -14.36
N LEU A 146 7.27 8.99 -14.44
CA LEU A 146 7.92 7.90 -15.18
C LEU A 146 7.22 7.65 -16.52
N ASP A 147 6.39 8.59 -16.97
CA ASP A 147 5.62 8.55 -18.22
C ASP A 147 4.59 7.40 -18.30
N PHE A 148 4.11 6.91 -17.16
CA PHE A 148 2.99 5.95 -17.13
C PHE A 148 1.63 6.67 -17.10
N THR A 149 0.65 6.08 -17.78
CA THR A 149 -0.75 6.49 -17.72
C THR A 149 -1.42 5.85 -16.51
N VAL A 150 -1.68 6.65 -15.47
CA VAL A 150 -2.21 6.12 -14.21
C VAL A 150 -3.73 6.29 -14.16
N LEU A 151 -4.43 5.20 -13.88
CA LEU A 151 -5.86 5.16 -13.61
C LEU A 151 -6.09 4.64 -12.19
N VAL A 152 -7.21 5.03 -11.58
CA VAL A 152 -7.56 4.56 -10.22
C VAL A 152 -8.91 3.87 -10.26
N ALA A 153 -8.97 2.60 -9.87
CA ALA A 153 -10.21 1.83 -9.83
C ALA A 153 -11.22 2.46 -8.86
N PRO A 154 -12.53 2.41 -9.13
CA PRO A 154 -13.54 2.83 -8.16
C PRO A 154 -13.41 2.07 -6.84
N TYR A 155 -13.62 2.76 -5.71
CA TYR A 155 -13.52 2.11 -4.40
C TYR A 155 -14.62 1.05 -4.22
N ARG A 156 -14.20 -0.17 -3.84
CA ARG A 156 -15.06 -1.23 -3.34
C ARG A 156 -14.40 -1.92 -2.14
N PRO A 157 -15.18 -2.35 -1.14
CA PRO A 157 -14.66 -3.11 -0.02
C PRO A 157 -14.01 -4.42 -0.48
N ASN A 158 -12.88 -4.78 0.13
CA ASN A 158 -12.15 -6.02 -0.14
C ASN A 158 -12.68 -7.19 0.72
N GLY A 159 -13.19 -6.89 1.91
CA GLY A 159 -13.67 -7.88 2.88
C GLY A 159 -12.56 -8.51 3.72
N LYS A 160 -11.31 -8.05 3.63
CA LYS A 160 -10.21 -8.60 4.46
C LYS A 160 -10.54 -8.57 5.96
N PRO A 161 -11.05 -7.48 6.57
CA PRO A 161 -11.44 -7.48 7.97
C PRO A 161 -12.53 -8.51 8.29
N LEU A 162 -13.50 -8.72 7.40
CA LEU A 162 -14.52 -9.75 7.54
C LEU A 162 -13.89 -11.14 7.59
N HIS A 163 -12.96 -11.44 6.67
CA HIS A 163 -12.24 -12.72 6.63
C HIS A 163 -11.43 -12.95 7.91
N ILE A 164 -10.64 -11.96 8.37
CA ILE A 164 -9.78 -12.09 9.56
C ILE A 164 -10.59 -12.40 10.82
N HIS A 165 -11.80 -11.86 10.92
CA HIS A 165 -12.69 -12.09 12.05
C HIS A 165 -13.63 -13.29 11.84
N GLY A 166 -13.56 -14.02 10.73
CA GLY A 166 -14.39 -15.20 10.49
C GLY A 166 -15.85 -14.88 10.17
N PHE A 167 -16.12 -13.74 9.54
CA PHE A 167 -17.41 -13.46 8.91
C PHE A 167 -17.38 -13.96 7.46
N LEU A 168 -17.22 -15.28 7.25
CA LEU A 168 -16.87 -15.82 5.93
C LEU A 168 -18.00 -15.63 4.91
N GLN A 169 -19.26 -15.83 5.29
CA GLN A 169 -20.39 -15.59 4.37
C GLN A 169 -20.46 -14.12 3.90
N ALA A 170 -20.25 -13.16 4.81
CA ALA A 170 -20.23 -11.75 4.45
C ALA A 170 -19.00 -11.40 3.59
N PHE A 171 -17.86 -12.02 3.88
CA PHE A 171 -16.65 -11.92 3.07
C PHE A 171 -16.90 -12.43 1.65
N GLU A 172 -17.47 -13.63 1.48
CA GLU A 172 -17.75 -14.21 0.17
C GLU A 172 -18.65 -13.32 -0.69
N ASN A 173 -19.72 -12.77 -0.10
CA ASN A 173 -20.62 -11.86 -0.81
C ASN A 173 -19.92 -10.57 -1.24
N THR A 174 -19.11 -9.99 -0.36
CA THR A 174 -18.35 -8.77 -0.64
C THR A 174 -17.30 -9.02 -1.72
N ALA A 175 -16.58 -10.13 -1.60
CA ALA A 175 -15.54 -10.53 -2.52
C ALA A 175 -16.09 -10.84 -3.91
N ARG A 176 -17.27 -11.47 -4.03
CA ARG A 176 -17.93 -11.72 -5.33
C ARG A 176 -18.24 -10.42 -6.08
N GLN A 177 -18.81 -9.43 -5.39
CA GLN A 177 -19.12 -8.12 -5.98
C GLN A 177 -17.86 -7.37 -6.42
N ASN A 178 -16.81 -7.42 -5.61
CA ASN A 178 -15.55 -6.76 -5.93
C ASN A 178 -14.78 -7.51 -7.05
N ALA A 179 -14.81 -8.85 -7.04
CA ALA A 179 -14.23 -9.68 -8.09
C ALA A 179 -14.84 -9.37 -9.45
N GLN A 180 -16.17 -9.22 -9.53
CA GLN A 180 -16.86 -8.84 -10.75
C GLN A 180 -16.36 -7.49 -11.30
N MET A 181 -16.28 -6.45 -10.45
CA MET A 181 -15.76 -5.14 -10.86
C MET A 181 -14.30 -5.20 -11.33
N LEU A 182 -13.46 -5.97 -10.64
CA LEU A 182 -12.07 -6.17 -11.06
C LEU A 182 -11.97 -6.96 -12.37
N ALA A 183 -12.87 -7.92 -12.59
CA ALA A 183 -12.89 -8.73 -13.80
C ALA A 183 -13.27 -7.87 -15.02
N GLU A 184 -14.29 -7.02 -14.88
CA GLU A 184 -14.66 -6.02 -15.88
C GLU A 184 -13.46 -5.14 -16.24
N LEU A 185 -12.72 -4.60 -15.26
CA LEU A 185 -11.52 -3.82 -15.53
C LEU A 185 -10.40 -4.65 -16.16
N ALA A 186 -10.25 -5.92 -15.78
CA ALA A 186 -9.22 -6.81 -16.32
C ALA A 186 -9.44 -7.13 -17.81
N THR A 187 -10.68 -7.09 -18.31
CA THR A 187 -10.96 -7.29 -19.74
C THR A 187 -10.26 -6.26 -20.65
N THR A 188 -9.92 -5.10 -20.11
CA THR A 188 -9.25 -4.02 -20.87
C THR A 188 -7.78 -4.30 -21.17
N GLY A 189 -7.21 -5.35 -20.56
CA GLY A 189 -5.80 -5.75 -20.71
C GLY A 189 -4.81 -4.89 -19.91
N VAL A 190 -5.28 -3.83 -19.23
CA VAL A 190 -4.43 -2.96 -18.42
C VAL A 190 -4.10 -3.63 -17.09
N PRO A 191 -2.83 -3.66 -16.65
CA PRO A 191 -2.43 -4.30 -15.41
C PRO A 191 -3.07 -3.64 -14.18
N LEU A 192 -3.64 -4.46 -13.30
CA LEU A 192 -4.19 -4.06 -12.01
C LEU A 192 -3.11 -4.19 -10.92
N VAL A 193 -2.92 -3.14 -10.13
CA VAL A 193 -1.87 -3.07 -9.11
C VAL A 193 -2.46 -2.61 -7.77
N GLY A 194 -2.10 -3.30 -6.69
CA GLY A 194 -2.41 -2.87 -5.32
C GLY A 194 -1.15 -2.47 -4.55
N ILE A 195 -1.36 -1.60 -3.56
CA ILE A 195 -0.29 -1.01 -2.74
C ILE A 195 -0.04 -1.87 -1.49
N ASP A 196 -1.09 -2.20 -0.74
CA ASP A 196 -0.97 -2.98 0.49
C ASP A 196 -0.88 -4.50 0.20
N PRO A 197 0.16 -5.20 0.68
CA PRO A 197 0.33 -6.63 0.41
C PRO A 197 -0.74 -7.51 1.06
N SER A 198 -1.26 -7.14 2.24
CA SER A 198 -2.27 -7.94 2.94
C SER A 198 -3.60 -7.96 2.19
N ILE A 199 -3.99 -6.82 1.64
CA ILE A 199 -5.17 -6.64 0.79
C ILE A 199 -4.91 -7.27 -0.59
N THR A 200 -3.81 -6.94 -1.26
CA THR A 200 -3.52 -7.45 -2.60
C THR A 200 -3.45 -8.98 -2.67
N LEU A 201 -2.83 -9.62 -1.69
CA LEU A 201 -2.77 -11.09 -1.64
C LEU A 201 -4.14 -11.74 -1.37
N THR A 202 -5.11 -10.99 -0.83
CA THR A 202 -6.47 -11.48 -0.63
C THR A 202 -7.16 -11.73 -1.98
N TYR A 203 -6.96 -10.86 -2.97
CA TYR A 203 -7.46 -11.06 -4.33
C TYR A 203 -6.87 -12.33 -4.98
N ARG A 204 -5.59 -12.63 -4.76
CA ARG A 204 -4.97 -13.80 -5.40
C ARG A 204 -5.26 -15.11 -4.72
N GLU A 205 -5.33 -15.13 -3.40
CA GLU A 205 -5.36 -16.39 -2.66
C GLU A 205 -6.72 -16.70 -2.05
N GLU A 206 -7.43 -15.68 -1.54
CA GLU A 206 -8.71 -15.90 -0.88
C GLU A 206 -9.86 -15.88 -1.88
N TYR A 207 -9.85 -14.98 -2.87
CA TYR A 207 -10.91 -14.94 -3.87
C TYR A 207 -10.94 -16.22 -4.72
N ARG A 208 -9.78 -16.87 -4.93
CA ARG A 208 -9.68 -18.18 -5.61
C ARG A 208 -10.46 -19.31 -4.94
N LYS A 209 -10.75 -19.18 -3.64
CA LYS A 209 -11.48 -20.21 -2.89
C LYS A 209 -12.99 -20.03 -2.99
N ILE A 210 -13.45 -18.89 -3.50
CA ILE A 210 -14.87 -18.55 -3.59
C ILE A 210 -15.40 -19.18 -4.88
N LYS A 211 -16.50 -19.92 -4.75
CA LYS A 211 -17.19 -20.50 -5.91
C LYS A 211 -17.73 -19.40 -6.81
N ASP A 212 -17.56 -19.59 -8.11
CA ASP A 212 -18.09 -18.71 -9.17
C ASP A 212 -17.52 -17.28 -9.14
N ALA A 213 -16.39 -17.06 -8.45
CA ALA A 213 -15.67 -15.79 -8.49
C ALA A 213 -14.60 -15.83 -9.57
N GLU A 214 -14.63 -14.85 -10.49
CA GLU A 214 -13.56 -14.68 -11.46
C GLU A 214 -12.28 -14.21 -10.76
N VAL A 215 -11.20 -14.95 -11.01
CA VAL A 215 -9.92 -14.74 -10.35
C VAL A 215 -9.11 -13.77 -11.18
N VAL A 216 -8.99 -12.54 -10.68
CA VAL A 216 -8.22 -11.49 -11.33
C VAL A 216 -6.82 -11.41 -10.71
N ASN A 217 -5.80 -11.30 -11.57
CA ASN A 217 -4.43 -11.14 -11.12
C ASN A 217 -4.13 -9.68 -10.78
N VAL A 218 -4.32 -9.29 -9.53
CA VAL A 218 -3.89 -7.97 -9.01
C VAL A 218 -2.45 -8.06 -8.55
N MET A 219 -1.53 -7.37 -9.21
CA MET A 219 -0.10 -7.36 -8.91
C MET A 219 0.24 -6.48 -7.71
N LEU A 220 1.33 -6.77 -7.01
CA LEU A 220 1.91 -5.83 -6.06
C LEU A 220 2.69 -4.79 -6.84
N ILE A 221 2.76 -3.56 -6.35
CA ILE A 221 3.49 -2.48 -7.03
C ILE A 221 4.94 -2.86 -7.35
N GLN A 222 5.64 -3.54 -6.45
CA GLN A 222 7.01 -3.99 -6.67
C GLN A 222 7.14 -5.09 -7.73
N GLU A 223 6.13 -5.97 -7.84
CA GLU A 223 6.13 -7.05 -8.84
C GLU A 223 5.89 -6.46 -10.23
N TRP A 224 4.94 -5.53 -10.33
CA TRP A 224 4.66 -4.83 -11.57
C TRP A 224 5.85 -3.96 -12.01
N LEU A 225 6.43 -3.15 -11.11
CA LEU A 225 7.63 -2.35 -11.41
C LEU A 225 8.81 -3.21 -11.87
N ALA A 226 8.95 -4.42 -11.33
CA ALA A 226 10.00 -5.36 -11.76
C ALA A 226 9.82 -5.87 -13.18
N GLN A 227 8.60 -5.84 -13.73
CA GLN A 227 8.30 -6.16 -15.14
C GLN A 227 8.55 -4.96 -16.07
N GLN A 228 8.45 -3.72 -15.57
CA GLN A 228 8.61 -2.50 -16.36
C GLN A 228 10.08 -2.04 -16.56
N ARG A 229 11.06 -2.95 -16.43
CA ARG A 229 12.50 -2.58 -16.43
C ARG A 229 12.94 -1.87 -17.71
N GLU A 230 12.42 -2.26 -18.87
CA GLU A 230 12.81 -1.66 -20.15
C GLU A 230 12.38 -0.19 -20.25
N ILE A 231 11.13 0.10 -19.90
CA ILE A 231 10.61 1.48 -19.85
C ILE A 231 11.41 2.31 -18.83
N LEU A 232 11.64 1.77 -17.64
CA LEU A 232 12.37 2.45 -16.58
C LEU A 232 13.85 2.71 -16.93
N THR A 233 14.52 1.77 -17.60
CA THR A 233 15.91 1.96 -18.06
C THR A 233 15.99 3.00 -19.18
N THR A 234 15.00 3.05 -20.07
CA THR A 234 14.90 4.08 -21.12
C THR A 234 14.71 5.47 -20.51
N HIS A 235 13.79 5.59 -19.54
CA HIS A 235 13.57 6.82 -18.80
C HIS A 235 14.84 7.29 -18.06
N GLY A 236 15.56 6.37 -17.42
CA GLY A 236 16.84 6.67 -16.74
C GLY A 236 17.93 7.20 -17.70
N LYS A 237 18.03 6.64 -18.91
CA LYS A 237 18.96 7.12 -19.95
C LYS A 237 18.59 8.53 -20.45
N ASN A 238 17.29 8.79 -20.64
CA ASN A 238 16.78 10.09 -21.09
C ASN A 238 16.96 11.19 -20.04
N CYS A 239 16.82 10.85 -18.75
CA CYS A 239 17.09 11.76 -17.64
C CYS A 239 18.59 12.14 -17.57
N CYS A 240 19.49 11.18 -17.81
CA CYS A 240 20.93 11.46 -17.85
C CYS A 240 21.31 12.35 -19.06
N ARG A 241 20.63 12.21 -20.21
CA ARG A 241 20.89 13.03 -21.41
C ARG A 241 20.45 14.48 -21.29
N THR A 242 19.36 14.76 -20.57
CA THR A 242 18.76 16.10 -20.47
C THR A 242 19.45 16.99 -19.43
N THR A 243 20.25 16.41 -18.53
CA THR A 243 21.16 17.19 -17.68
C THR A 243 22.50 17.35 -18.39
N SER A 244 22.84 18.58 -18.80
CA SER A 244 24.11 18.96 -19.44
C SER A 244 25.38 18.73 -18.59
N ASN A 245 25.29 18.02 -17.47
CA ASN A 245 26.39 17.69 -16.56
C ASN A 245 26.63 16.18 -16.38
N CYS A 246 26.02 15.32 -17.19
CA CYS A 246 26.39 13.90 -17.21
C CYS A 246 27.52 13.66 -18.22
N SER A 247 28.77 13.91 -17.81
CA SER A 247 29.93 13.52 -18.61
C SER A 247 30.04 11.98 -18.71
N PRO A 248 30.23 11.42 -19.91
CA PRO A 248 30.43 9.99 -20.07
C PRO A 248 31.91 9.69 -19.88
N THR A 249 32.32 9.26 -18.68
CA THR A 249 33.55 8.48 -18.44
C THR A 249 33.80 8.33 -16.94
N VAL A 250 33.35 7.21 -16.34
CA VAL A 250 34.15 6.53 -15.31
C VAL A 250 33.88 5.02 -15.42
N PRO A 251 34.86 4.19 -15.81
CA PRO A 251 34.79 2.76 -15.60
C PRO A 251 35.03 2.51 -14.10
N ASN A 252 34.10 1.83 -13.43
CA ASN A 252 34.11 1.51 -11.99
C ASN A 252 33.88 2.70 -11.04
N GLY A 253 32.62 2.85 -10.59
CA GLY A 253 32.31 3.66 -9.43
C GLY A 253 30.83 3.97 -9.31
N HIS A 254 30.20 3.51 -8.23
CA HIS A 254 28.81 3.86 -7.89
C HIS A 254 28.61 5.37 -7.88
N GLN A 255 27.89 5.90 -8.87
CA GLN A 255 27.48 7.30 -8.87
C GLN A 255 26.05 7.40 -8.34
N ARG A 256 25.93 7.91 -7.11
CA ARG A 256 24.66 8.31 -6.51
C ARG A 256 24.02 9.41 -7.36
N CYS A 257 22.86 9.13 -7.95
CA CYS A 257 21.90 10.17 -8.35
C CYS A 257 21.46 10.96 -7.10
N ARG A 258 22.23 12.00 -6.72
CA ARG A 258 21.75 13.02 -5.78
C ARG A 258 20.81 13.98 -6.49
N ARG A 259 19.59 13.52 -6.78
CA ARG A 259 18.40 14.37 -6.93
C ARG A 259 17.14 13.52 -6.85
N PHE A 260 16.92 12.94 -5.67
CA PHE A 260 15.60 12.51 -5.26
C PHE A 260 15.31 13.21 -3.93
N VAL A 261 14.16 13.89 -3.89
CA VAL A 261 13.56 14.59 -2.73
C VAL A 261 14.19 15.94 -2.37
N THR A 262 13.66 17.02 -2.96
CA THR A 262 13.36 18.24 -2.18
C THR A 262 11.92 18.63 -2.50
N GLY A 263 10.99 18.13 -1.69
CA GLY A 263 9.60 18.59 -1.67
C GLY A 263 9.47 19.89 -0.88
N ASN A 264 8.63 20.79 -1.40
CA ASN A 264 7.95 21.91 -0.76
C ASN A 264 8.75 22.85 0.15
N ARG A 265 9.15 23.98 -0.46
CA ARG A 265 9.53 25.22 0.22
C ARG A 265 8.24 25.96 0.63
N TYR A 266 7.68 25.64 1.80
CA TYR A 266 6.69 26.50 2.45
C TYR A 266 7.40 27.77 2.94
N SER A 267 7.09 28.92 2.33
CA SER A 267 7.66 30.20 2.73
C SER A 267 7.11 30.62 4.10
N ARG A 268 7.93 30.55 5.15
CA ARG A 268 7.73 31.39 6.35
C ARG A 268 8.80 32.46 6.39
N ARG A 269 8.30 33.68 6.16
CA ARG A 269 8.94 34.98 6.36
C ARG A 269 9.24 35.12 7.86
N LEU A 270 10.51 35.03 8.26
CA LEU A 270 11.00 35.55 9.54
C LEU A 270 12.27 36.34 9.27
N GLY A 271 12.28 37.56 9.80
CA GLY A 271 13.23 38.61 9.49
C GLY A 271 14.64 38.33 9.97
N ASN A 272 15.57 38.72 9.09
CA ASN A 272 16.73 39.55 9.38
C ASN A 272 17.21 39.60 10.84
N SER A 273 18.30 38.91 11.15
CA SER A 273 19.45 39.55 11.80
C SER A 273 20.70 38.66 11.75
N SER A 274 21.80 39.35 11.50
CA SER A 274 23.19 38.91 11.42
C SER A 274 23.62 37.86 12.44
N LYS A 275 24.42 36.88 11.98
CA LYS A 275 25.77 36.62 12.52
C LYS A 275 26.52 35.55 11.71
N ARG A 276 27.64 36.04 11.18
CA ARG A 276 28.80 35.39 10.55
C ARG A 276 29.46 34.40 11.51
N TRP A 277 29.67 33.15 11.08
CA TRP A 277 30.82 32.33 11.48
C TRP A 277 31.18 31.37 10.33
N GLN A 278 32.40 31.52 9.83
CA GLN A 278 33.09 30.59 8.94
C GLN A 278 33.48 29.35 9.74
N LEU A 279 33.50 28.18 9.09
CA LEU A 279 34.62 27.22 9.09
C LEU A 279 34.24 25.99 8.27
N GLY A 280 35.01 25.74 7.21
CA GLY A 280 34.96 24.51 6.43
C GLY A 280 35.72 23.40 7.12
N VAL A 281 35.23 22.16 6.96
CA VAL A 281 36.02 20.94 7.14
C VAL A 281 35.63 19.97 6.03
N VAL A 282 36.63 19.65 5.21
CA VAL A 282 36.57 18.65 4.14
C VAL A 282 36.92 17.27 4.72
N VAL A 283 36.01 16.32 4.49
CA VAL A 283 36.11 14.86 4.31
C VAL A 283 37.47 14.17 4.54
N TRP A 284 37.46 13.03 5.26
CA TRP A 284 38.16 11.80 4.88
C TRP A 284 37.41 10.56 5.41
N LEU A 285 36.95 9.69 4.50
CA LEU A 285 36.58 8.29 4.80
C LEU A 285 37.04 7.45 3.61
N ALA A 286 38.14 6.72 3.80
CA ALA A 286 38.64 5.71 2.87
C ALA A 286 37.98 4.34 3.13
N PRO A 287 37.90 3.45 2.12
CA PRO A 287 37.18 2.19 2.18
C PRO A 287 38.09 1.01 2.55
N LEU A 288 37.54 -0.03 3.18
CA LEU A 288 38.19 -1.33 3.29
C LEU A 288 37.24 -2.43 2.83
N VAL A 289 37.60 -3.01 1.69
CA VAL A 289 37.03 -4.22 1.08
C VAL A 289 37.83 -5.43 1.58
N THR A 290 37.14 -6.57 1.61
CA THR A 290 37.65 -7.96 1.67
C THR A 290 38.32 -8.47 2.95
N LYS A 291 37.68 -9.47 3.58
CA LYS A 291 38.27 -10.81 3.76
C LYS A 291 37.19 -11.85 4.07
N GLN A 292 37.11 -12.86 3.22
CA GLN A 292 36.51 -14.17 3.52
C GLN A 292 37.35 -14.87 4.59
N THR A 293 36.70 -15.52 5.56
CA THR A 293 37.18 -16.68 6.35
C THR A 293 36.00 -17.15 7.23
N ILE A 294 35.29 -18.22 6.87
CA ILE A 294 35.43 -19.59 7.41
C ILE A 294 35.58 -19.61 8.95
N TRP A 295 34.52 -19.95 9.71
CA TRP A 295 34.48 -21.06 10.71
C TRP A 295 33.19 -21.10 11.59
N LYS A 296 32.42 -22.18 11.38
CA LYS A 296 31.70 -23.09 12.31
C LYS A 296 30.72 -22.63 13.42
N PRO A 297 29.72 -23.49 13.75
CA PRO A 297 28.62 -23.22 14.67
C PRO A 297 28.94 -23.58 16.13
N GLN A 298 28.43 -22.79 17.08
CA GLN A 298 28.48 -23.10 18.51
C GLN A 298 27.15 -23.74 18.96
N ARG A 299 27.25 -25.02 19.33
CA ARG A 299 26.28 -25.78 20.14
C ARG A 299 26.56 -25.53 21.64
N LYS A 300 25.51 -25.73 22.43
CA LYS A 300 25.43 -25.93 23.89
C LYS A 300 25.18 -24.66 24.71
N TYR A 301 24.04 -24.61 25.39
CA TYR A 301 23.96 -24.82 26.83
C TYR A 301 22.64 -25.53 27.18
N ILE A 302 22.78 -26.70 27.80
CA ILE A 302 21.78 -27.36 28.63
C ILE A 302 22.31 -27.20 30.06
N SER A 303 21.46 -26.70 30.94
CA SER A 303 21.40 -27.00 32.37
C SER A 303 20.02 -26.56 32.85
#